data_AF-A0AAV8GA50-F1
#
_entry.id   AF-A0AAV8GA50-F1
#
_cell.length_a   1.000
_cell.length_b   1.000
_cell.length_c   1.000
_cell.angle_alpha   90.00
_cell.angle_beta   90.00
_cell.angle_gamma   90.00
#
_symmetry.space_group_name_H-M   'P 1'
#
loop_
_entity.id
_entity.type
_entity.pdbx_description
1 polymer ?
#
loop_
_entity_poly.entity_id
_entity_poly.type
_entity_poly.pdbx_seq_one_letter_code
_entity_poly.pdbx_strand_id
1 'polypeptide(L)'
;MTNPSFCLVVLFLCFPLCKSQLPIPAMIDGFVYKKPTVWGESVVVEAFLDPVCPDSRDSWLPLKQALDYYSGRLSLVVHPFPLPYHSNSFTACRSLHMGAFG
;
A
#
# COMPACT_ATOMS: atom_id res chain seq x y z
N MET A 1 -39.93 22.20 11.88
CA MET A 1 -40.11 21.09 12.85
C MET A 1 -39.94 19.78 12.09
N THR A 2 -38.70 19.29 11.97
CA THR A 2 -38.43 17.99 11.34
C THR A 2 -38.94 16.90 12.28
N ASN A 3 -39.93 16.13 11.82
CA ASN A 3 -40.57 15.11 12.64
C ASN A 3 -39.53 14.02 12.98
N PRO A 4 -39.21 13.76 14.26
CA PRO A 4 -38.16 12.82 14.66
C PRO A 4 -38.40 11.40 14.12
N SER A 5 -39.66 11.03 13.91
CA SER A 5 -40.05 9.76 13.30
C SER A 5 -39.61 9.64 11.84
N PHE A 6 -39.59 10.75 11.09
CA PHE A 6 -39.11 10.77 9.71
C PHE A 6 -37.59 10.53 9.64
N CYS A 7 -36.84 11.14 10.56
CA CYS A 7 -35.39 10.91 10.66
C CYS A 7 -35.07 9.44 10.99
N LEU A 8 -35.81 8.81 11.90
CA LEU A 8 -35.60 7.40 12.26
C LEU A 8 -35.88 6.45 11.09
N VAL A 9 -36.93 6.71 10.30
CA VAL A 9 -37.26 5.91 9.11
C VAL A 9 -36.17 6.03 8.03
N VAL A 10 -35.66 7.24 7.78
CA VAL A 10 -34.55 7.46 6.83
C VAL A 10 -33.27 6.75 7.29
N LEU A 11 -32.96 6.81 8.59
CA LEU A 11 -31.80 6.13 9.16
C LEU A 11 -31.92 4.60 8.97
N PHE A 12 -33.08 4.02 9.30
CA PHE A 12 -33.35 2.58 9.21
C PHE A 12 -33.29 2.06 7.76
N LEU A 13 -33.72 2.86 6.79
CA LEU A 13 -33.64 2.53 5.36
C LEU A 13 -32.22 2.61 4.78
N CYS A 14 -31.32 3.41 5.38
CA CYS A 14 -29.92 3.53 4.94
C CYS A 14 -28.98 2.48 5.56
N PHE A 15 -29.35 1.85 6.69
CA PHE A 15 -28.47 0.90 7.40
C PHE A 15 -28.06 -0.35 6.60
N PRO A 16 -28.97 -1.06 5.89
CA PRO A 16 -28.59 -2.32 5.23
C PRO A 16 -27.68 -2.19 3.98
N LEU A 17 -27.29 -0.99 3.54
CA LEU A 17 -26.45 -0.80 2.34
C LEU A 17 -25.00 -0.39 2.63
N CYS A 18 -24.53 -0.51 3.87
CA CYS A 18 -23.11 -0.29 4.17
C CYS A 18 -22.35 -1.62 4.01
N LYS A 19 -21.86 -1.90 2.80
CA LYS A 19 -20.82 -2.91 2.58
C LYS A 19 -19.49 -2.34 3.08
N SER A 20 -19.26 -2.39 4.39
CA SER A 20 -18.02 -1.88 5.01
C SER A 20 -16.84 -2.85 4.89
N GLN A 21 -17.05 -4.05 4.33
CA GLN A 21 -15.97 -5.00 4.11
C GLN A 21 -15.16 -4.56 2.90
N LEU A 22 -13.90 -4.19 3.15
CA LEU A 22 -12.92 -4.01 2.08
C LEU A 22 -12.81 -5.35 1.31
N PRO A 23 -12.96 -5.36 -0.02
CA PRO A 23 -12.76 -6.58 -0.79
C PRO A 23 -11.33 -7.08 -0.56
N ILE A 24 -11.15 -8.41 -0.56
CA ILE A 24 -9.80 -8.99 -0.53
C ILE A 24 -9.05 -8.41 -1.74
N PRO A 25 -7.89 -7.76 -1.54
CA PRO A 25 -7.13 -7.19 -2.64
C PRO A 25 -6.84 -8.27 -3.69
N ALA A 26 -7.18 -7.99 -4.95
CA ALA A 26 -6.95 -8.92 -6.05
C ALA A 26 -5.45 -9.06 -6.39
N MET A 27 -4.62 -8.13 -5.91
CA MET A 27 -3.17 -8.14 -6.02
C MET A 27 -2.54 -7.82 -4.68
N ILE A 28 -1.29 -8.23 -4.52
CA ILE A 28 -0.42 -7.81 -3.42
C ILE A 28 -0.42 -6.28 -3.40
N ASP A 29 -0.64 -5.70 -2.23
CA ASP A 29 -0.51 -4.26 -2.05
C ASP A 29 0.96 -3.88 -2.31
N GLY A 30 1.23 -2.82 -3.07
CA GLY A 30 2.59 -2.50 -3.49
C GLY A 30 3.07 -3.17 -4.78
N PHE A 31 4.25 -2.78 -5.27
CA PHE A 31 4.75 -3.13 -6.60
C PHE A 31 6.02 -3.98 -6.52
N VAL A 32 6.13 -4.94 -7.43
CA VAL A 32 7.29 -5.83 -7.49
C VAL A 32 8.42 -5.13 -8.24
N TYR A 33 9.49 -4.75 -7.53
CA TYR A 33 10.67 -4.13 -8.13
C TYR A 33 11.57 -5.17 -8.82
N LYS A 34 11.78 -6.32 -8.19
CA LYS A 34 12.56 -7.44 -8.75
C LYS A 34 11.81 -8.74 -8.50
N LYS A 35 11.41 -9.41 -9.58
CA LYS A 35 10.65 -10.66 -9.52
C LYS A 35 11.56 -11.84 -9.19
N PRO A 36 11.03 -12.86 -8.48
CA PRO A 36 11.74 -14.12 -8.32
C PRO A 36 11.99 -14.78 -9.66
N THR A 37 13.13 -15.44 -9.81
CA THR A 37 13.38 -16.32 -10.97
C THR A 37 12.52 -17.58 -10.88
N VAL A 38 12.33 -18.11 -9.66
CA VAL A 38 11.44 -19.24 -9.35
C VAL A 38 10.67 -18.90 -8.09
N TRP A 39 9.33 -18.95 -8.16
CA TRP A 39 8.46 -18.72 -7.01
C TRP A 39 8.68 -19.80 -5.95
N GLY A 40 8.96 -19.39 -4.71
CA GLY A 40 9.22 -20.29 -3.58
C GLY A 40 10.70 -20.60 -3.31
N GLU A 41 11.62 -20.22 -4.20
CA GLU A 41 13.07 -20.44 -4.03
C GLU A 41 13.84 -19.16 -3.65
N SER A 42 13.21 -18.00 -3.75
CA SER A 42 13.80 -16.71 -3.35
C SER A 42 13.22 -16.22 -2.03
N VAL A 43 14.05 -15.58 -1.20
CA VAL A 43 13.56 -14.79 -0.07
C VAL A 43 12.94 -13.50 -0.60
N VAL A 44 11.72 -13.21 -0.18
CA VAL A 44 11.01 -11.98 -0.54
C VAL A 44 11.27 -10.94 0.54
N VAL A 45 11.83 -9.81 0.15
CA VAL A 45 11.95 -8.62 1.00
C VAL A 45 10.74 -7.74 0.70
N GLU A 46 9.94 -7.47 1.73
CA GLU A 46 8.83 -6.51 1.69
C GLU A 46 9.29 -5.20 2.32
N ALA A 47 9.42 -4.14 1.52
CA ALA A 47 9.91 -2.84 1.96
C ALA A 47 8.76 -1.82 2.03
N PHE A 48 8.46 -1.35 3.24
CA PHE A 48 7.49 -0.29 3.49
C PHE A 48 8.20 1.07 3.46
N LEU A 49 8.03 1.80 2.37
CA LEU A 49 8.79 3.04 2.12
C LEU A 49 7.85 4.23 2.03
N ASP A 50 8.19 5.27 2.78
CA ASP A 50 7.56 6.57 2.65
C ASP A 50 8.40 7.42 1.64
N PRO A 51 7.84 7.84 0.51
CA PRO A 51 8.57 8.61 -0.50
C PRO A 51 9.07 9.98 -0.02
N VAL A 52 8.52 10.54 1.07
CA VAL A 52 8.99 11.82 1.62
C VAL A 52 9.96 11.64 2.79
N CYS A 53 10.17 10.41 3.27
CA CYS A 53 11.08 10.11 4.38
C CYS A 53 12.55 10.02 3.91
N PRO A 54 13.47 10.80 4.52
CA PRO A 54 14.89 10.74 4.21
C PRO A 54 15.50 9.35 4.44
N ASP A 55 15.15 8.67 5.54
CA ASP A 55 15.70 7.34 5.84
C ASP A 55 15.20 6.28 4.86
N SER A 56 13.94 6.37 4.44
CA SER A 56 13.39 5.50 3.39
C SER A 56 14.14 5.71 2.08
N ARG A 57 14.41 6.97 1.70
CA ARG A 57 15.21 7.32 0.51
C ARG A 57 16.63 6.78 0.61
N ASP A 58 17.29 6.99 1.75
CA ASP A 58 18.70 6.64 1.93
C ASP A 58 18.88 5.11 2.02
N SER A 59 17.85 4.37 2.45
CA SER A 59 17.84 2.89 2.42
C SER A 59 17.76 2.31 1.00
N TRP A 60 17.34 3.10 -0.01
CA TRP A 60 17.10 2.59 -1.36
C TRP A 60 18.37 2.10 -2.05
N LEU A 61 19.47 2.84 -1.94
CA LEU A 61 20.74 2.45 -2.57
C LEU A 61 21.32 1.15 -1.99
N PRO A 62 21.50 0.99 -0.67
CA PRO A 62 22.02 -0.27 -0.11
C PRO A 62 21.07 -1.44 -0.38
N LEU A 63 19.75 -1.21 -0.39
CA LEU A 63 18.77 -2.25 -0.74
C LEU A 63 18.99 -2.76 -2.18
N LYS A 64 19.19 -1.86 -3.14
CA LYS A 64 19.54 -2.24 -4.53
C LYS A 64 20.84 -3.02 -4.59
N GLN A 65 21.88 -2.59 -3.87
CA GLN A 65 23.16 -3.30 -3.83
C GLN A 65 23.00 -4.74 -3.29
N ALA A 66 22.17 -4.93 -2.25
CA ALA A 66 21.87 -6.26 -1.73
C ALA A 66 21.12 -7.14 -2.75
N LEU A 67 20.15 -6.57 -3.47
CA LEU A 67 19.42 -7.28 -4.53
C LEU A 67 20.30 -7.72 -5.69
N ASP A 68 21.35 -6.96 -6.00
CA ASP A 68 22.31 -7.29 -7.04
C ASP A 68 23.33 -8.32 -6.54
N TYR A 69 23.81 -8.19 -5.29
CA TYR A 69 24.73 -9.15 -4.69
C TYR A 69 24.11 -10.55 -4.54
N TYR A 70 22.86 -10.63 -4.10
CA TYR A 70 22.13 -11.90 -3.94
C TYR A 70 21.23 -12.22 -5.15
N SER A 71 21.63 -11.79 -6.35
CA SER A 71 20.84 -11.95 -7.59
C SER A 71 20.24 -13.35 -7.75
N GLY A 72 18.94 -13.42 -8.07
CA GLY A 72 18.20 -14.67 -8.23
C GLY A 72 17.70 -15.31 -6.92
N ARG A 73 18.26 -14.93 -5.76
CA ARG A 73 17.84 -15.43 -4.43
C ARG A 73 17.01 -14.43 -3.64
N LEU A 74 17.04 -13.15 -4.01
CA LEU A 74 16.21 -12.11 -3.42
C LEU A 74 15.21 -11.54 -4.43
N SER A 75 14.00 -11.33 -3.95
CA SER A 75 12.94 -10.58 -4.62
C SER A 75 12.57 -9.37 -3.76
N LEU A 76 12.15 -8.28 -4.39
CA LEU A 76 11.72 -7.07 -3.67
C LEU A 76 10.31 -6.67 -4.08
N VAL A 77 9.45 -6.54 -3.06
CA VAL A 77 8.15 -5.88 -3.16
C VAL A 77 8.22 -4.57 -2.38
N VAL A 78 7.79 -3.48 -2.99
CA VAL A 78 7.79 -2.14 -2.38
C VAL A 78 6.35 -1.72 -2.09
N HIS A 79 6.08 -1.39 -0.84
CA HIS A 79 4.80 -0.93 -0.34
C HIS A 79 4.90 0.57 -0.01
N PRO A 80 4.28 1.47 -0.80
CA PRO A 80 4.19 2.88 -0.42
C PRO A 80 3.45 3.00 0.93
N PHE A 81 4.13 3.50 1.95
CA PHE A 81 3.61 3.52 3.31
C PHE A 81 3.67 4.94 3.88
N PRO A 82 2.52 5.61 4.10
CA PRO A 82 2.55 7.00 4.53
C PRO A 82 2.80 7.11 6.04
N LEU A 83 3.94 7.65 6.44
CA LEU A 83 4.25 7.86 7.85
C LEU A 83 3.42 9.03 8.40
N PRO A 84 2.81 8.88 9.59
CA PRO A 84 1.81 9.83 10.10
C PRO A 84 2.39 11.20 10.46
N TYR A 85 3.71 11.31 10.59
CA TYR A 85 4.42 12.51 11.00
C TYR A 85 5.08 13.28 9.83
N HIS A 86 5.00 12.77 8.60
CA HIS A 86 5.50 13.49 7.43
C HIS A 86 4.38 14.19 6.65
N SER A 87 4.56 15.49 6.41
CA SER A 87 3.63 16.25 5.56
C SER A 87 3.60 15.70 4.14
N ASN A 88 2.40 15.64 3.54
CA ASN A 88 2.16 15.16 2.17
C ASN A 88 2.46 13.67 1.92
N SER A 89 2.82 12.90 2.95
CA SER A 89 3.16 11.49 2.82
C SER A 89 2.03 10.66 2.20
N PHE A 90 0.79 10.88 2.63
CA PHE A 90 -0.40 10.24 2.04
C PHE A 90 -0.59 10.60 0.56
N THR A 91 -0.48 11.88 0.20
CA THR A 91 -0.64 12.35 -1.19
C THR A 91 0.44 11.74 -2.09
N ALA A 92 1.69 11.70 -1.62
CA ALA A 92 2.80 11.10 -2.34
C ALA A 92 2.58 9.59 -2.53
N CYS A 93 2.24 8.85 -1.47
CA CYS A 93 1.92 7.42 -1.57
C CYS A 93 0.75 7.15 -2.53
N ARG A 94 -0.29 7.97 -2.49
CA ARG A 94 -1.44 7.84 -3.40
C ARG A 94 -1.06 8.09 -4.85
N SER A 95 -0.21 9.07 -5.13
CA SER A 95 0.28 9.32 -6.49
C SER A 95 1.12 8.15 -7.01
N LEU A 96 1.97 7.55 -6.17
CA LEU A 96 2.73 6.36 -6.52
C LEU A 96 1.84 5.15 -6.76
N HIS A 97 0.82 4.94 -5.92
CA HIS A 97 -0.15 3.87 -6.13
C HIS A 97 -0.86 4.00 -7.49
N MET A 98 -1.27 5.22 -7.87
CA MET A 98 -1.88 5.45 -9.19
C MET A 98 -0.91 5.28 -10.36
N GLY A 99 0.39 5.60 -10.18
CA GLY A 99 1.39 5.50 -11.24
C GLY A 99 2.05 4.12 -11.39
N ALA A 100 2.11 3.33 -10.32
CA ALA A 100 2.74 2.01 -10.31
C ALA A 100 1.75 0.87 -10.61
N PHE A 101 0.45 1.10 -10.43
CA PHE A 101 -0.63 0.12 -10.68
C PHE A 101 -1.67 0.59 -11.69
N GLY A 102 -1.47 1.75 -12.32
CA GLY A 102 -2.33 2.31 -13.37
C GLY A 102 -2.07 1.71 -14.74
#